data_AF-A0A2M7AJX0-F1
#
_entry.id   AF-A0A2M7AJX0-F1
#
_cell.length_a   1.000
_cell.length_b   1.000
_cell.length_c   1.000
_cell.angle_alpha   90.00
_cell.angle_beta   90.00
_cell.angle_gamma   90.00
#
_symmetry.space_group_name_H-M   'P 1'
#
loop_
_entity.id
_entity.type
_entity.pdbx_description
1 polymer ?
#
loop_
_entity_poly.entity_id
_entity_poly.type
_entity_poly.pdbx_seq_one_letter_code
_entity_poly.pdbx_strand_id
1 'polypeptide(L)'
;LIKQLKIKTEVVNSAKFKIKKEKTDRLIAICKEVGADRYLSGDGARDYLEIEKFKKANIEVIFQRFKHPIYNQLYGEFEPYMSVIDLLFNCGSRSLDIIRNHREIQINHR
;
A
#
# COMPACT_ATOMS: atom_id res chain seq x y z
N LEU A 1 4.30 11.14 9.56
CA LEU A 1 4.45 9.76 9.03
C LEU A 1 5.49 9.65 7.91
N ILE A 2 5.26 10.27 6.73
CA ILE A 2 6.15 10.19 5.54
C ILE A 2 7.63 10.44 5.89
N LYS A 3 7.93 11.55 6.57
CA LYS A 3 9.30 11.91 7.00
C LYS A 3 9.92 10.87 7.94
N GLN A 4 9.14 10.38 8.91
CA GLN A 4 9.61 9.41 9.91
C GLN A 4 9.95 8.06 9.29
N LEU A 5 9.15 7.61 8.31
CA LEU A 5 9.38 6.38 7.56
C LEU A 5 10.33 6.55 6.37
N LYS A 6 10.94 7.74 6.21
CA LYS A 6 11.85 8.08 5.12
C LYS A 6 11.28 7.72 3.73
N ILE A 7 9.98 7.91 3.54
CA ILE A 7 9.32 7.66 2.25
C ILE A 7 9.78 8.74 1.28
N LYS A 8 10.44 8.31 0.20
CA LYS A 8 10.94 9.19 -0.87
C LYS A 8 10.01 9.24 -2.07
N THR A 9 9.08 8.31 -2.17
CA THR A 9 8.08 8.26 -3.24
C THR A 9 7.23 9.53 -3.21
N GLU A 10 6.98 10.10 -4.39
CA GLU A 10 6.10 11.26 -4.51
C GLU A 10 4.69 10.92 -3.98
N VAL A 11 4.12 11.85 -3.22
CA VAL A 11 2.77 11.72 -2.68
C VAL A 11 1.91 12.82 -3.28
N VAL A 12 0.93 12.41 -4.08
CA VAL A 12 0.00 13.32 -4.74
C VAL A 12 -1.37 13.23 -4.07
N ASN A 13 -1.97 14.37 -3.78
CA ASN A 13 -3.33 14.42 -3.24
C ASN A 13 -4.34 14.25 -4.38
N SER A 14 -5.10 13.16 -4.37
CA SER A 14 -6.10 12.86 -5.40
C SER A 14 -7.26 13.86 -5.46
N ALA A 15 -7.49 14.64 -4.41
CA ALA A 15 -8.47 15.74 -4.41
C ALA A 15 -8.13 16.87 -5.39
N LYS A 16 -6.87 16.94 -5.87
CA LYS A 16 -6.47 17.86 -6.94
C LYS A 16 -7.07 17.47 -8.29
N PHE A 17 -7.46 16.21 -8.46
CA PHE A 17 -8.06 15.71 -9.70
C PHE A 17 -9.57 15.91 -9.67
N LYS A 18 -10.14 16.44 -10.76
CA LYS A 18 -11.60 16.64 -10.91
C LYS A 18 -12.29 15.34 -11.37
N ILE A 19 -12.17 14.27 -10.57
CA ILE A 19 -12.71 12.94 -10.90
C ILE A 19 -14.12 12.79 -10.30
N LYS A 20 -15.12 12.52 -11.16
CA LYS A 20 -16.52 12.23 -10.78
C LYS A 20 -16.89 10.74 -10.93
N LYS A 21 -15.91 9.86 -10.77
CA LYS A 21 -16.05 8.41 -10.89
C LYS A 21 -16.07 7.78 -9.50
N GLU A 22 -16.67 6.60 -9.40
CA GLU A 22 -16.82 5.85 -8.15
C GLU A 22 -16.13 4.48 -8.24
N LYS A 23 -15.84 3.87 -7.08
CA LYS A 23 -15.30 2.50 -6.95
C LYS A 23 -14.07 2.27 -7.87
N THR A 24 -14.06 1.17 -8.63
CA THR A 24 -12.99 0.80 -9.57
C THR A 24 -12.71 1.89 -10.61
N ASP A 25 -13.74 2.53 -11.15
CA ASP A 25 -13.58 3.57 -12.18
C ASP A 25 -12.85 4.80 -11.63
N ARG A 26 -13.01 5.10 -10.33
CA ARG A 26 -12.25 6.15 -9.65
C ARG A 26 -10.77 5.81 -9.56
N LEU A 27 -10.44 4.57 -9.20
CA LEU A 27 -9.05 4.11 -9.08
C LEU A 27 -8.34 4.16 -10.44
N ILE A 28 -9.00 3.70 -11.50
CA ILE A 28 -8.48 3.76 -12.87
C ILE A 28 -8.28 5.21 -13.31
N ALA A 29 -9.23 6.10 -13.02
CA ALA A 29 -9.10 7.53 -13.34
C ALA A 29 -7.89 8.15 -12.61
N ILE A 30 -7.70 7.87 -11.33
CA ILE A 30 -6.53 8.35 -10.57
C ILE A 30 -5.23 7.84 -11.19
N CYS A 31 -5.15 6.55 -11.56
CA CYS A 31 -3.96 5.99 -12.20
C CYS A 31 -3.63 6.72 -13.51
N LYS A 32 -4.64 7.04 -14.33
CA LYS A 32 -4.46 7.78 -15.57
C LYS A 32 -3.96 9.21 -15.34
N GLU A 33 -4.51 9.92 -14.35
CA GLU A 33 -4.07 11.29 -14.01
C GLU A 33 -2.59 11.36 -13.62
N VAL A 34 -2.04 10.30 -13.02
CA VAL A 34 -0.63 10.22 -12.63
C VAL A 34 0.25 9.44 -13.61
N GLY A 35 -0.31 8.98 -14.73
CA GLY A 35 0.42 8.19 -15.74
C GLY A 35 0.89 6.82 -15.26
N ALA A 36 0.19 6.21 -14.31
CA ALA A 36 0.54 4.89 -13.78
C ALA A 36 0.10 3.76 -14.73
N ASP A 37 0.96 2.75 -14.86
CA ASP A 37 0.71 1.49 -15.57
C ASP A 37 0.36 0.34 -14.62
N ARG A 38 0.46 0.57 -13.30
CA ARG A 38 0.27 -0.42 -12.24
C ARG A 38 -0.54 0.13 -11.09
N TYR A 39 -1.45 -0.69 -10.56
CA TYR A 39 -2.20 -0.43 -9.34
C TYR A 39 -1.89 -1.51 -8.30
N LEU A 40 -1.31 -1.10 -7.17
CA LEU A 40 -1.01 -2.00 -6.05
C LEU A 40 -2.18 -2.04 -5.07
N SER A 41 -2.70 -3.23 -4.81
CA SER A 41 -3.82 -3.46 -3.88
C SER A 41 -3.47 -4.49 -2.81
N GLY A 42 -4.11 -4.42 -1.65
CA GLY A 42 -4.11 -5.54 -0.69
C GLY A 42 -4.93 -6.72 -1.21
N ASP A 43 -4.55 -7.94 -0.81
CA ASP A 43 -5.21 -9.19 -1.25
C ASP A 43 -6.71 -9.23 -0.91
N GLY A 44 -7.11 -8.66 0.23
CA GLY A 44 -8.52 -8.60 0.65
C GLY A 44 -9.44 -7.74 -0.22
N ALA A 45 -8.90 -6.97 -1.16
CA ALA A 45 -9.71 -6.17 -2.10
C ALA A 45 -10.02 -6.90 -3.41
N ARG A 46 -9.50 -8.12 -3.60
CA ARG A 46 -9.60 -8.87 -4.87
C ARG A 46 -11.04 -9.04 -5.35
N ASP A 47 -11.98 -9.33 -4.44
CA ASP A 47 -13.38 -9.55 -4.78
C ASP A 47 -14.15 -8.25 -5.11
N TYR A 48 -13.59 -7.10 -4.73
CA TYR A 48 -14.21 -5.78 -4.97
C TYR A 48 -13.69 -5.10 -6.24
N LEU A 49 -12.53 -5.51 -6.76
CA LEU A 49 -11.91 -4.88 -7.92
C LEU A 49 -12.41 -5.50 -9.23
N GLU A 50 -12.89 -4.64 -10.12
CA GLU A 50 -13.27 -5.04 -11.49
C GLU A 50 -12.00 -5.12 -12.38
N ILE A 51 -11.22 -6.19 -12.24
CA ILE A 51 -9.90 -6.37 -12.89
C ILE A 51 -9.93 -6.17 -14.41
N GLU A 52 -11.01 -6.61 -15.05
CA GLU A 52 -11.18 -6.43 -16.50
C GLU A 52 -11.23 -4.94 -16.92
N LYS A 53 -11.70 -4.04 -16.05
CA LYS A 53 -11.67 -2.59 -16.33
C LYS A 53 -10.24 -2.04 -16.27
N PHE A 54 -9.41 -2.50 -15.33
CA PHE A 54 -8.00 -2.14 -15.26
C PHE A 54 -7.24 -2.62 -16.50
N LYS A 55 -7.47 -3.89 -16.90
CA LYS A 55 -6.88 -4.47 -18.10
C LYS A 55 -7.23 -3.69 -19.37
N LYS A 56 -8.51 -3.32 -19.55
CA LYS A 56 -8.96 -2.46 -20.66
C LYS A 56 -8.32 -1.06 -20.65
N ALA A 57 -7.88 -0.59 -19.49
CA ALA A 57 -7.19 0.67 -19.33
C ALA A 57 -5.66 0.55 -19.43
N ASN A 58 -5.12 -0.63 -19.76
CA ASN A 58 -3.68 -0.93 -19.77
C ASN A 58 -3.02 -0.69 -18.40
N ILE A 59 -3.72 -1.04 -17.31
CA ILE A 59 -3.20 -0.95 -15.95
C ILE A 59 -3.14 -2.37 -15.36
N GLU A 60 -1.96 -2.81 -14.94
CA GLU A 60 -1.74 -4.07 -14.25
C GLU A 60 -2.14 -3.95 -12.78
N VAL A 61 -2.98 -4.87 -12.27
CA VAL A 61 -3.30 -4.93 -10.85
C VAL A 61 -2.35 -5.90 -10.16
N ILE A 62 -1.56 -5.39 -9.22
CA ILE A 62 -0.64 -6.18 -8.39
C ILE A 62 -1.27 -6.34 -7.02
N PHE A 63 -1.37 -7.58 -6.56
CA PHE A 63 -1.86 -7.88 -5.21
C PHE A 63 -0.68 -8.10 -4.26
N GLN A 64 -0.64 -7.30 -3.20
CA GLN A 64 0.32 -7.45 -2.13
C GLN A 64 -0.25 -8.38 -1.05
N ARG A 65 0.53 -9.39 -0.69
CA ARG A 65 0.35 -10.17 0.53
C ARG A 65 1.17 -9.53 1.63
N PHE A 66 0.53 -8.66 2.41
CA PHE A 66 1.19 -8.00 3.52
C PHE A 66 1.27 -8.95 4.72
N LYS A 67 2.49 -9.24 5.18
CA LYS A 67 2.73 -9.95 6.42
C LYS A 67 3.04 -8.95 7.52
N HIS A 68 2.23 -8.96 8.57
CA HIS A 68 2.44 -8.07 9.71
C HIS A 68 3.79 -8.38 10.37
N PRO A 69 4.68 -7.37 10.56
CA PRO A 69 5.93 -7.59 11.25
C PRO A 69 5.65 -7.83 12.73
N ILE A 70 6.45 -8.70 13.35
CA ILE A 70 6.48 -8.86 14.80
C ILE A 70 7.58 -7.93 15.33
N TYR A 71 7.28 -7.17 16.37
CA TYR A 71 8.19 -6.22 16.99
C TYR A 71 7.89 -6.08 18.47
N ASN A 72 8.86 -5.55 19.22
CA ASN A 72 8.73 -5.36 20.65
C ASN A 72 7.78 -4.19 20.95
N GLN A 73 6.60 -4.48 21.50
CA GLN A 73 5.70 -3.48 22.08
C GLN A 73 6.08 -3.25 23.56
N LEU A 74 6.05 -2.01 24.00
CA LEU A 74 6.60 -1.61 25.30
C LEU A 74 5.71 -2.00 26.50
N TYR A 75 4.42 -2.26 26.28
CA TYR A 75 3.42 -2.39 27.33
C TYR A 75 2.62 -3.70 27.24
N GLY A 76 3.30 -4.83 27.36
CA GLY A 76 2.69 -6.16 27.41
C GLY A 76 3.10 -7.03 26.23
N GLU A 77 2.27 -8.05 25.97
CA GLU A 77 2.46 -8.98 24.86
C GLU A 77 2.19 -8.32 23.50
N PHE A 78 2.72 -8.93 22.44
CA PHE A 78 2.54 -8.44 21.08
C PHE A 78 1.08 -8.53 20.61
N GLU A 79 0.49 -7.39 20.26
CA GLU A 79 -0.81 -7.28 19.61
C GLU A 79 -0.62 -7.08 18.08
N PRO A 80 -1.08 -8.04 17.25
CA PRO A 80 -0.98 -7.94 15.79
C PRO A 80 -1.95 -6.90 15.19
N TYR A 81 -1.84 -6.66 13.87
CA TYR A 81 -2.75 -5.80 13.10
C TYR A 81 -2.82 -4.32 13.51
N MET A 82 -1.86 -3.86 14.32
CA MET A 82 -1.76 -2.45 14.73
C MET A 82 -1.30 -1.54 13.59
N SER A 83 -1.66 -0.24 13.70
CA SER A 83 -1.24 0.77 12.74
C SER A 83 0.27 1.00 12.76
N VAL A 84 0.83 1.56 11.68
CA VAL A 84 2.25 1.95 11.64
C VAL A 84 2.65 2.97 12.72
N ILE A 85 1.68 3.68 13.31
CA ILE A 85 1.93 4.62 14.41
C ILE A 85 2.38 3.86 15.66
N ASP A 86 1.77 2.70 15.95
CA ASP A 86 2.16 1.85 17.07
C ASP A 86 3.62 1.40 16.94
N LEU A 87 3.98 0.87 15.78
CA LEU A 87 5.36 0.50 15.47
C LEU A 87 6.33 1.67 15.60
N LEU A 88 5.94 2.89 15.20
CA LEU A 88 6.80 4.07 15.31
C LEU A 88 7.04 4.48 16.76
N PHE A 89 6.02 4.40 17.63
CA PHE A 89 6.17 4.75 19.04
C PHE A 89 6.92 3.66 19.83
N ASN A 90 6.77 2.40 19.46
CA ASN A 90 7.48 1.30 20.11
C ASN A 90 8.94 1.15 19.62
N CYS A 91 9.23 1.42 18.34
CA CYS A 91 10.53 1.11 17.72
C CYS A 91 11.29 2.30 17.12
N GLY A 92 10.68 3.48 17.04
CA GLY A 92 11.32 4.71 16.59
C GLY A 92 11.96 4.61 15.20
N SER A 93 13.25 4.95 15.09
CA SER A 93 13.97 4.95 13.81
C SER A 93 14.16 3.56 13.20
N ARG A 94 14.02 2.49 13.99
CA ARG A 94 14.15 1.09 13.52
C ARG A 94 12.92 0.60 12.77
N SER A 95 11.79 1.31 12.86
CA SER A 95 10.51 0.88 12.30
C SER A 95 10.56 0.60 10.80
N LEU A 96 11.31 1.40 10.02
CA LEU A 96 11.45 1.19 8.59
C LEU A 96 12.17 -0.13 8.27
N ASP A 97 13.23 -0.45 9.00
CA ASP A 97 14.01 -1.67 8.80
C ASP A 97 13.19 -2.90 9.17
N ILE A 98 12.43 -2.82 10.27
CA ILE A 98 11.47 -3.86 10.67
C ILE A 98 10.48 -4.15 9.54
N ILE A 99 9.84 -3.13 8.96
CA ILE A 99 8.89 -3.31 7.84
C ILE A 99 9.60 -3.92 6.62
N ARG A 100 10.80 -3.45 6.27
CA ARG A 100 11.51 -3.88 5.06
C ARG A 100 12.01 -5.32 5.15
N ASN A 101 12.50 -5.73 6.31
CA ASN A 101 13.00 -7.10 6.54
C ASN A 101 11.88 -8.14 6.56
N HIS A 102 10.63 -7.72 6.78
CA HIS A 102 9.44 -8.60 6.76
C HIS A 102 8.70 -8.60 5.42
N ARG A 103 9.26 -8.00 4.36
CA ARG A 103 8.68 -8.07 3.01
C ARG A 103 8.89 -9.46 2.43
N GLU A 104 7.82 -10.10 1.97
CA GLU A 104 7.97 -11.22 1.05
C GLU A 104 8.55 -10.71 -0.28
N ILE A 105 9.60 -11.37 -0.77
CA ILE A 105 10.10 -11.15 -2.13
C ILE A 105 9.07 -11.78 -3.07
N GLN A 106 8.25 -10.97 -3.72
CA GLN A 106 7.46 -11.44 -4.86
C GLN A 106 8.44 -11.71 -6.01
N ILE A 107 8.82 -12.98 -6.18
CA ILE A 107 9.52 -13.44 -7.39
C ILE A 107 8.48 -13.38 -8.52
N ASN A 108 8.57 -12.35 -9.35
CA ASN A 108 7.77 -12.29 -10.58
C ASN A 108 8.25 -13.42 -11.51
N HIS A 109 7.45 -14.48 -11.62
CA HIS A 109 7.57 -15.37 -12.77
C HIS A 109 7.21 -14.56 -14.02
N ARG A 110 8.22 -14.33 -14.85
CA ARG A 110 8.06 -13.84 -16.22
C ARG A 110 7.24 -14.83 -17.05
#